data_AF-A0A0R3Q0Y1-F1
#
_entry.id   AF-A0A0R3Q0Y1-F1
#
_cell.length_a   1.000
_cell.length_b   1.000
_cell.length_c   1.000
_cell.angle_alpha   90.00
_cell.angle_beta   90.00
_cell.angle_gamma   90.00
#
_symmetry.space_group_name_H-M   'P 1'
#
loop_
_entity.id
_entity.type
_entity.pdbx_description
1 polymer ?
#
loop_
_entity_poly.entity_id
_entity_poly.type
_entity_poly.pdbx_seq_one_letter_code
_entity_poly.pdbx_strand_id
1 'polypeptide(L)'
;MDRRAVIKAVSVVRCAVATDYAFGAEDLELMDHVYACILNTSHYDESVIEVCWEWIDALERQPRLKDARVVSSSQLSIYYAYHMISRVQERMPRRANHSQLRADAWRRVKRSFDYLWSAAVQLWKPFELDRLDILCSWSYLALQFSDTVDDDTMELIETAKCQAAHVLATSIVVENTHQANQRIATVERNLKETKALAEKIGKKVSLFKFA
;
A
#
# COMPACT_ATOMS: atom_id res chain seq x y z
N MET A 1 -16.80 20.27 7.58
CA MET A 1 -17.44 19.41 8.60
C MET A 1 -17.20 20.04 9.97
N ASP A 2 -18.21 20.10 10.85
CA ASP A 2 -18.07 20.65 12.22
C ASP A 2 -17.05 19.82 13.03
N ARG A 3 -16.12 20.46 13.74
CA ARG A 3 -15.12 19.81 14.60
C ARG A 3 -15.75 18.86 15.62
N ARG A 4 -16.95 19.19 16.10
CA ARG A 4 -17.72 18.33 17.02
C ARG A 4 -18.23 17.05 16.36
N ALA A 5 -18.59 17.13 15.08
CA ALA A 5 -19.01 15.97 14.29
C ALA A 5 -17.83 15.02 14.02
N VAL A 6 -16.64 15.56 13.72
CA VAL A 6 -15.41 14.75 13.55
C VAL A 6 -15.12 13.97 14.82
N ILE A 7 -15.05 14.63 15.98
CA ILE A 7 -14.75 13.97 17.26
C ILE A 7 -15.73 12.83 17.56
N LYS A 8 -17.02 13.06 17.30
CA LYS A 8 -18.06 12.03 17.48
C LYS A 8 -17.85 10.86 16.52
N ALA A 9 -17.56 11.12 15.26
CA ALA A 9 -17.31 10.08 14.25
C ALA A 9 -16.07 9.23 14.58
N VAL A 10 -14.98 9.86 15.04
CA VAL A 10 -13.77 9.15 15.51
C VAL A 10 -14.10 8.21 16.66
N SER A 11 -14.87 8.68 17.65
CA SER A 11 -15.29 7.85 18.78
C SER A 11 -16.10 6.62 18.31
N VAL A 12 -17.04 6.81 17.38
CA VAL A 12 -17.84 5.71 16.82
C VAL A 12 -16.97 4.71 16.07
N VAL A 13 -16.06 5.18 15.21
CA VAL A 13 -15.13 4.30 14.47
C VAL A 13 -14.26 3.49 15.43
N ARG A 14 -13.65 4.13 16.45
CA ARG A 14 -12.84 3.45 17.46
C ARG A 14 -13.63 2.40 18.24
N CYS A 15 -14.87 2.71 18.62
CA CYS A 15 -15.76 1.74 19.27
C CYS A 15 -16.07 0.56 18.35
N ALA A 16 -16.37 0.80 17.07
CA ALA A 16 -16.64 -0.27 16.12
C ALA A 16 -15.41 -1.15 15.86
N VAL A 17 -14.22 -0.55 15.78
CA VAL A 17 -12.92 -1.23 15.64
C VAL A 17 -12.63 -2.16 16.82
N ALA A 18 -13.13 -1.84 18.02
CA ALA A 18 -12.97 -2.67 19.22
C ALA A 18 -13.91 -3.89 19.26
N THR A 19 -14.74 -4.11 18.23
CA THR A 19 -15.66 -5.25 18.14
C THR A 19 -15.17 -6.31 17.14
N ASP A 20 -15.70 -7.53 17.26
CA ASP A 20 -15.47 -8.63 16.31
C ASP A 20 -16.34 -8.55 15.05
N TYR A 21 -17.01 -7.43 14.80
CA TYR A 21 -17.78 -7.20 13.57
C TYR A 21 -16.86 -7.30 12.34
N ALA A 22 -17.34 -7.79 11.20
CA ALA A 22 -16.54 -7.79 9.96
C ALA A 22 -16.97 -6.61 9.08
N PHE A 23 -16.06 -5.67 8.81
CA PHE A 23 -16.38 -4.46 8.05
C PHE A 23 -16.63 -4.75 6.56
N GLY A 24 -17.75 -4.27 6.04
CA GLY A 24 -18.05 -4.22 4.61
C GLY A 24 -17.40 -3.02 3.92
N ALA A 25 -17.53 -2.92 2.60
CA ALA A 25 -16.91 -1.85 1.83
C ALA A 25 -17.41 -0.46 2.26
N GLU A 26 -18.71 -0.32 2.54
CA GLU A 26 -19.32 0.93 2.99
C GLU A 26 -18.81 1.36 4.38
N ASP A 27 -18.54 0.39 5.27
CA ASP A 27 -17.94 0.66 6.58
C ASP A 27 -16.51 1.21 6.42
N LEU A 28 -15.72 0.60 5.52
CA LEU A 28 -14.36 1.04 5.22
C LEU A 28 -14.34 2.43 4.60
N GLU A 29 -15.23 2.72 3.64
CA GLU A 29 -15.35 4.05 3.06
C GLU A 29 -15.64 5.10 4.14
N LEU A 30 -16.56 4.82 5.08
CA LEU A 30 -16.83 5.73 6.19
C LEU A 30 -15.59 5.93 7.08
N MET A 31 -14.88 4.85 7.40
CA MET A 31 -13.63 4.92 8.18
C MET A 31 -12.59 5.80 7.48
N ASP A 32 -12.43 5.65 6.18
CA ASP A 32 -11.47 6.41 5.38
C ASP A 32 -11.78 7.91 5.41
N HIS A 33 -13.05 8.29 5.29
CA HIS A 33 -13.47 9.69 5.44
C HIS A 33 -13.14 10.25 6.82
N VAL A 34 -13.34 9.45 7.88
CA VAL A 34 -13.05 9.86 9.26
C VAL A 34 -11.55 10.05 9.44
N TYR A 35 -10.72 9.08 9.07
CA TYR A 35 -9.26 9.19 9.21
C TYR A 35 -8.66 10.29 8.34
N ALA A 36 -9.15 10.48 7.10
CA ALA A 36 -8.74 11.61 6.25
C ALA A 36 -9.07 12.96 6.91
N CYS A 37 -10.22 13.09 7.58
CA CYS A 37 -10.55 14.30 8.33
C CYS A 37 -9.58 14.54 9.50
N ILE A 38 -9.23 13.49 10.28
CA ILE A 38 -8.26 13.61 11.38
C ILE A 38 -6.89 14.04 10.83
N LEU A 39 -6.44 13.39 9.76
CA LEU A 39 -5.15 13.63 9.12
C LEU A 39 -5.03 15.08 8.64
N ASN A 40 -6.07 15.62 8.00
CA ASN A 40 -6.11 17.01 7.53
C ASN A 40 -6.09 18.04 8.67
N THR A 41 -6.44 17.63 9.89
CA THR A 41 -6.36 18.49 11.09
C THR A 41 -5.12 18.23 11.95
N SER A 42 -4.26 17.31 11.53
CA SER A 42 -3.03 16.97 12.24
C SER A 42 -1.92 17.95 11.85
N HIS A 43 -1.38 18.66 12.83
CA HIS A 43 -0.38 19.72 12.59
C HIS A 43 1.06 19.28 12.87
N TYR A 44 1.24 18.16 13.58
CA TYR A 44 2.56 17.63 13.95
C TYR A 44 2.87 16.35 13.18
N ASP A 45 4.14 16.19 12.80
CA ASP A 45 4.64 15.02 12.08
C ASP A 45 4.38 13.72 12.86
N GLU A 46 4.63 13.73 14.16
CA GLU A 46 4.36 12.60 15.04
C GLU A 46 2.86 12.22 15.04
N SER A 47 1.97 13.22 15.14
CA SER A 47 0.53 12.97 15.11
C SER A 47 0.05 12.40 13.77
N VAL A 48 0.66 12.82 12.66
CA VAL A 48 0.35 12.28 11.33
C VAL A 48 0.72 10.79 11.27
N ILE A 49 1.91 10.43 11.76
CA ILE A 49 2.37 9.04 11.81
C ILE A 49 1.44 8.20 12.71
N GLU A 50 1.09 8.69 13.89
CA GLU A 50 0.19 7.99 14.83
C GLU A 50 -1.18 7.72 14.20
N VAL A 51 -1.79 8.71 13.56
CA VAL A 51 -3.08 8.58 12.87
C VAL A 51 -3.00 7.59 11.71
N CYS A 52 -1.92 7.63 10.92
CA CYS A 52 -1.72 6.65 9.84
C CYS A 52 -1.58 5.22 10.39
N TRP A 53 -0.88 5.03 11.50
CA TRP A 53 -0.79 3.70 12.13
C TRP A 53 -2.13 3.22 12.66
N GLU A 54 -2.88 4.09 13.35
CA GLU A 54 -4.22 3.78 13.83
C GLU A 54 -5.15 3.37 12.68
N TRP A 55 -5.09 4.10 11.57
CA TRP A 55 -5.87 3.79 10.37
C TRP A 55 -5.50 2.43 9.78
N ILE A 56 -4.22 2.15 9.60
CA ILE A 56 -3.74 0.84 9.12
C ILE A 56 -4.22 -0.26 10.06
N ASP A 57 -4.01 -0.13 11.37
CA ASP A 57 -4.42 -1.15 12.34
C ASP A 57 -5.93 -1.40 12.35
N ALA A 58 -6.73 -0.35 12.16
CA ALA A 58 -8.18 -0.45 12.06
C ALA A 58 -8.64 -1.17 10.78
N LEU A 59 -7.98 -0.93 9.63
CA LEU A 59 -8.24 -1.65 8.38
C LEU A 59 -7.72 -3.09 8.42
N GLU A 60 -6.67 -3.32 9.20
CA GLU A 60 -5.96 -4.59 9.28
C GLU A 60 -6.49 -5.56 10.34
N ARG A 61 -7.42 -5.13 11.18
CA ARG A 61 -7.96 -5.98 12.24
C ARG A 61 -8.69 -7.21 11.69
N GLN A 62 -8.78 -8.26 12.51
CA GLN A 62 -9.64 -9.41 12.23
C GLN A 62 -11.03 -9.20 12.86
N PRO A 63 -12.08 -9.86 12.33
CA PRO A 63 -12.11 -10.61 11.08
C PRO A 63 -12.12 -9.70 9.84
N ARG A 64 -11.40 -10.08 8.78
CA ARG A 64 -11.44 -9.40 7.47
C ARG A 64 -12.34 -10.15 6.49
N LEU A 65 -13.22 -9.44 5.79
CA LEU A 65 -13.95 -10.00 4.65
C LEU A 65 -12.99 -10.15 3.46
N LYS A 66 -13.05 -11.31 2.80
CA LYS A 66 -12.33 -11.58 1.54
C LYS A 66 -13.23 -11.31 0.34
N ASP A 67 -13.85 -10.15 0.34
CA ASP A 67 -14.68 -9.65 -0.75
C ASP A 67 -13.85 -8.70 -1.65
N ALA A 68 -14.11 -8.72 -2.96
CA ALA A 68 -13.35 -7.94 -3.93
C ALA A 68 -13.41 -6.43 -3.64
N ARG A 69 -14.58 -5.89 -3.28
CA ARG A 69 -14.73 -4.46 -2.96
C ARG A 69 -13.99 -4.13 -1.67
N VAL A 70 -14.07 -4.99 -0.66
CA VAL A 70 -13.36 -4.80 0.61
C VAL A 70 -11.84 -4.76 0.41
N VAL A 71 -11.29 -5.68 -0.39
CA VAL A 71 -9.84 -5.71 -0.68
C VAL A 71 -9.42 -4.50 -1.51
N SER A 72 -10.19 -4.11 -2.54
CA SER A 72 -9.91 -2.93 -3.35
C SER A 72 -9.96 -1.64 -2.53
N SER A 73 -11.02 -1.43 -1.73
CA SER A 73 -11.16 -0.25 -0.87
C SER A 73 -10.05 -0.17 0.19
N SER A 74 -9.75 -1.27 0.87
CA SER A 74 -8.71 -1.27 1.92
C SER A 74 -7.30 -1.08 1.36
N GLN A 75 -7.00 -1.59 0.15
CA GLN A 75 -5.68 -1.42 -0.47
C GLN A 75 -5.32 0.06 -0.62
N LEU A 76 -6.23 0.88 -1.16
CA LEU A 76 -5.93 2.27 -1.46
C LEU A 76 -5.63 3.07 -0.19
N SER A 77 -6.40 2.82 0.86
CA SER A 77 -6.27 3.50 2.14
C SER A 77 -5.03 3.06 2.92
N ILE A 78 -4.71 1.76 2.92
CA ILE A 78 -3.46 1.23 3.46
C ILE A 78 -2.25 1.82 2.71
N TYR A 79 -2.28 1.82 1.38
CA TYR A 79 -1.26 2.45 0.55
C TYR A 79 -1.05 3.91 0.93
N TYR A 80 -2.14 4.69 1.00
CA TYR A 80 -2.09 6.11 1.27
C TYR A 80 -1.49 6.41 2.65
N ALA A 81 -1.91 5.66 3.68
CA ALA A 81 -1.36 5.80 5.03
C ALA A 81 0.15 5.51 5.07
N TYR A 82 0.64 4.46 4.41
CA TYR A 82 2.08 4.19 4.32
C TYR A 82 2.84 5.25 3.52
N HIS A 83 2.26 5.76 2.44
CA HIS A 83 2.85 6.85 1.69
C HIS A 83 3.05 8.08 2.58
N MET A 84 2.03 8.46 3.35
CA MET A 84 2.11 9.57 4.30
C MET A 84 3.17 9.35 5.37
N ILE A 85 3.26 8.14 5.93
CA ILE A 85 4.33 7.78 6.89
C ILE A 85 5.71 7.98 6.26
N SER A 86 5.95 7.49 5.03
CA SER A 86 7.25 7.67 4.36
C SER A 86 7.58 9.15 4.17
N ARG A 87 6.61 9.94 3.69
CA ARG A 87 6.79 11.38 3.45
C ARG A 87 7.14 12.15 4.73
N VAL A 88 6.49 11.81 5.84
CA VAL A 88 6.81 12.40 7.13
C VAL A 88 8.20 11.97 7.60
N GLN A 89 8.52 10.69 7.52
CA GLN A 89 9.84 10.18 7.91
C GLN A 89 10.96 10.84 7.10
N GLU A 90 10.78 11.10 5.81
CA GLU A 90 11.76 11.79 4.95
C GLU A 90 12.04 13.24 5.37
N ARG A 91 11.03 13.98 5.83
CA ARG A 91 11.18 15.41 6.20
C ARG A 91 11.56 15.63 7.66
N MET A 92 11.29 14.67 8.54
CA MET A 92 11.66 14.78 9.94
C MET A 92 13.19 14.85 10.09
N PRO A 93 13.72 15.62 11.06
CA PRO A 93 15.16 15.61 11.36
C PRO A 93 15.64 14.18 11.58
N ARG A 94 16.71 13.76 10.89
CA ARG A 94 17.25 12.40 10.99
C ARG A 94 17.70 12.10 12.42
N ARG A 95 16.79 11.57 13.22
CA ARG A 95 17.06 11.03 14.56
C ARG A 95 17.97 9.82 14.42
N ALA A 96 18.74 9.50 15.46
CA ALA A 96 19.67 8.36 15.45
C ALA A 96 19.00 7.03 15.08
N ASN A 97 17.70 6.88 15.33
CA ASN A 97 16.92 5.69 15.03
C ASN A 97 16.17 5.75 13.67
N HIS A 98 16.44 6.73 12.80
CA HIS A 98 15.70 6.93 11.56
C HIS A 98 15.71 5.68 10.65
N SER A 99 16.88 5.07 10.43
CA SER A 99 17.00 3.84 9.63
C SER A 99 16.21 2.68 10.24
N GLN A 100 16.18 2.56 11.57
CA GLN A 100 15.38 1.54 12.27
C GLN A 100 13.89 1.78 12.06
N LEU A 101 13.40 3.02 12.22
CA LEU A 101 12.00 3.37 12.03
C LEU A 101 11.52 3.08 10.61
N ARG A 102 12.37 3.32 9.60
CA ARG A 102 12.08 3.00 8.21
C ARG A 102 12.03 1.50 7.96
N ALA A 103 12.97 0.74 8.51
CA ALA A 103 12.97 -0.71 8.41
C ALA A 103 11.74 -1.34 9.09
N ASP A 104 11.33 -0.80 10.25
CA ASP A 104 10.13 -1.24 10.97
C ASP A 104 8.86 -0.93 10.18
N ALA A 105 8.78 0.26 9.59
CA ALA A 105 7.68 0.64 8.71
C ALA A 105 7.61 -0.28 7.48
N TRP A 106 8.75 -0.57 6.83
CA TRP A 106 8.81 -1.49 5.69
C TRP A 106 8.33 -2.91 6.04
N ARG A 107 8.74 -3.44 7.21
CA ARG A 107 8.25 -4.76 7.67
C ARG A 107 6.73 -4.79 7.78
N ARG A 108 6.11 -3.69 8.20
CA ARG A 108 4.64 -3.58 8.23
C ARG A 108 4.05 -3.47 6.82
N VAL A 109 4.63 -2.66 5.93
CA VAL A 109 4.24 -2.57 4.50
C VAL A 109 4.21 -3.96 3.88
N LYS A 110 5.31 -4.71 3.99
CA LYS A 110 5.44 -6.06 3.44
C LYS A 110 4.32 -6.97 3.91
N ARG A 111 4.07 -7.03 5.23
CA ARG A 111 2.99 -7.84 5.79
C ARG A 111 1.60 -7.44 5.27
N SER A 112 1.32 -6.14 5.18
CA SER A 112 0.04 -5.64 4.64
C SER A 112 -0.15 -6.05 3.19
N PHE A 113 0.87 -5.84 2.36
CA PHE A 113 0.78 -6.11 0.93
C PHE A 113 0.90 -7.60 0.58
N ASP A 114 1.60 -8.41 1.37
CA ASP A 114 1.57 -9.87 1.27
C ASP A 114 0.14 -10.40 1.45
N TYR A 115 -0.59 -9.87 2.43
CA TYR A 115 -2.00 -10.21 2.64
C TYR A 115 -2.87 -9.77 1.44
N LEU A 116 -2.78 -8.50 1.04
CA LEU A 116 -3.56 -7.96 -0.07
C LEU A 116 -3.28 -8.72 -1.37
N TRP A 117 -2.01 -9.04 -1.64
CA TRP A 117 -1.60 -9.81 -2.79
C TRP A 117 -2.12 -11.25 -2.74
N SER A 118 -2.04 -11.91 -1.59
CA SER A 118 -2.60 -13.25 -1.39
C SER A 118 -4.11 -13.29 -1.66
N ALA A 119 -4.86 -12.26 -1.26
CA ALA A 119 -6.26 -12.13 -1.63
C ALA A 119 -6.43 -11.86 -3.13
N ALA A 120 -5.63 -10.96 -3.69
CA ALA A 120 -5.75 -10.54 -5.08
C ALA A 120 -5.53 -11.65 -6.09
N VAL A 121 -4.57 -12.56 -5.83
CA VAL A 121 -4.33 -13.70 -6.71
C VAL A 121 -5.49 -14.69 -6.75
N GLN A 122 -6.37 -14.68 -5.74
CA GLN A 122 -7.58 -15.51 -5.68
C GLN A 122 -8.80 -14.79 -6.28
N LEU A 123 -8.86 -13.46 -6.16
CA LEU A 123 -10.01 -12.66 -6.56
C LEU A 123 -9.97 -12.25 -8.03
N TRP A 124 -8.78 -12.01 -8.58
CA TRP A 124 -8.63 -11.36 -9.89
C TRP A 124 -7.61 -12.04 -10.80
N LYS A 125 -7.88 -11.97 -12.10
CA LYS A 125 -6.94 -12.36 -13.16
C LYS A 125 -5.71 -11.45 -13.15
N PRO A 126 -4.55 -11.92 -13.66
CA PRO A 126 -3.30 -11.16 -13.59
C PRO A 126 -3.35 -9.74 -14.19
N PHE A 127 -4.21 -9.51 -15.19
CA PHE A 127 -4.31 -8.24 -15.92
C PHE A 127 -5.48 -7.35 -15.47
N GLU A 128 -6.29 -7.80 -14.50
CA GLU A 128 -7.40 -6.99 -14.00
C GLU A 128 -6.88 -5.80 -13.18
N LEU A 129 -7.58 -4.66 -13.29
CA LEU A 129 -7.08 -3.38 -12.83
C LEU A 129 -6.86 -3.36 -11.31
N ASP A 130 -7.77 -3.90 -10.51
CA ASP A 130 -7.64 -3.96 -9.05
C ASP A 130 -6.37 -4.72 -8.61
N ARG A 131 -6.06 -5.83 -9.27
CA ARG A 131 -4.84 -6.61 -8.99
C ARG A 131 -3.58 -5.86 -9.40
N LEU A 132 -3.63 -5.17 -10.54
CA LEU A 132 -2.53 -4.32 -11.00
C LEU A 132 -2.35 -3.07 -10.12
N ASP A 133 -3.43 -2.52 -9.54
CA ASP A 133 -3.38 -1.38 -8.64
C ASP A 133 -2.69 -1.72 -7.32
N ILE A 134 -2.84 -2.96 -6.82
CA ILE A 134 -2.03 -3.47 -5.71
C ILE A 134 -0.54 -3.47 -6.07
N LEU A 135 -0.15 -3.93 -7.27
CA LEU A 135 1.25 -3.90 -7.71
C LEU A 135 1.78 -2.47 -7.89
N CYS A 136 0.96 -1.56 -8.42
CA CYS A 136 1.30 -0.14 -8.54
C CYS A 136 1.62 0.46 -7.16
N SER A 137 0.73 0.26 -6.18
CA SER A 137 0.94 0.74 -4.81
C SER A 137 2.15 0.10 -4.15
N TRP A 138 2.34 -1.22 -4.29
CA TRP A 138 3.45 -1.92 -3.65
C TRP A 138 4.80 -1.51 -4.25
N SER A 139 4.90 -1.43 -5.58
CA SER A 139 6.11 -0.98 -6.26
C SER A 139 6.45 0.49 -5.95
N TYR A 140 5.43 1.34 -5.78
CA TYR A 140 5.65 2.72 -5.37
C TYR A 140 6.15 2.79 -3.92
N LEU A 141 5.59 2.01 -3.00
CA LEU A 141 6.11 1.94 -1.64
C LEU A 141 7.53 1.36 -1.59
N ALA A 142 7.85 0.37 -2.41
CA ALA A 142 9.22 -0.13 -2.57
C ALA A 142 10.19 0.99 -2.98
N LEU A 143 9.76 1.87 -3.90
CA LEU A 143 10.53 3.06 -4.29
C LEU A 143 10.72 4.02 -3.11
N GLN A 144 9.63 4.35 -2.40
CA GLN A 144 9.67 5.24 -1.25
C GLN A 144 10.55 4.69 -0.11
N PHE A 145 10.63 3.36 0.01
CA PHE A 145 11.44 2.63 0.99
C PHE A 145 12.67 1.96 0.37
N SER A 146 13.25 2.54 -0.69
CA SER A 146 14.38 1.97 -1.44
C SER A 146 15.61 1.64 -0.60
N ASP A 147 15.77 2.28 0.57
CA ASP A 147 16.81 1.99 1.55
C ASP A 147 16.58 0.69 2.33
N THR A 148 15.33 0.26 2.48
CA THR A 148 14.95 -0.84 3.38
C THR A 148 14.30 -2.02 2.67
N VAL A 149 13.69 -1.82 1.49
CA VAL A 149 13.07 -2.88 0.68
C VAL A 149 13.99 -4.07 0.43
N ASP A 150 13.46 -5.28 0.59
CA ASP A 150 14.16 -6.55 0.38
C ASP A 150 14.02 -7.07 -1.06
N ASP A 151 15.02 -7.84 -1.49
CA ASP A 151 15.12 -8.38 -2.84
C ASP A 151 13.99 -9.36 -3.15
N ASP A 152 13.55 -10.18 -2.18
CA ASP A 152 12.44 -11.12 -2.35
C ASP A 152 11.15 -10.39 -2.77
N THR A 153 10.87 -9.25 -2.13
CA THR A 153 9.70 -8.42 -2.47
C THR A 153 9.85 -7.82 -3.87
N MET A 154 11.04 -7.33 -4.22
CA MET A 154 11.32 -6.79 -5.56
C MET A 154 11.15 -7.85 -6.66
N GLU A 155 11.64 -9.06 -6.41
CA GLU A 155 11.49 -10.21 -7.31
C GLU A 155 10.02 -10.58 -7.48
N LEU A 156 9.27 -10.70 -6.38
CA LEU A 156 7.84 -11.01 -6.43
C LEU A 156 7.07 -10.02 -7.30
N ILE A 157 7.29 -8.70 -7.11
CA ILE A 157 6.61 -7.66 -7.89
C ILE A 157 7.01 -7.73 -9.37
N GLU A 158 8.30 -7.93 -9.67
CA GLU A 158 8.78 -8.07 -11.05
C GLU A 158 8.16 -9.30 -11.74
N THR A 159 8.18 -10.46 -11.09
CA THR A 159 7.58 -11.69 -11.63
C THR A 159 6.08 -11.52 -11.86
N ALA A 160 5.36 -10.94 -10.91
CA ALA A 160 3.93 -10.68 -11.04
C ALA A 160 3.61 -9.72 -12.20
N LYS A 161 4.40 -8.64 -12.35
CA LYS A 161 4.30 -7.72 -13.49
C LYS A 161 4.53 -8.45 -14.82
N CYS A 162 5.61 -9.22 -14.92
CA CYS A 162 5.95 -9.98 -16.14
C CYS A 162 4.86 -10.99 -16.49
N GLN A 163 4.31 -11.69 -15.49
CA GLN A 163 3.17 -12.58 -15.69
C GLN A 163 1.95 -11.83 -16.21
N ALA A 164 1.60 -10.68 -15.61
CA ALA A 164 0.47 -9.88 -16.05
C ALA A 164 0.63 -9.41 -17.50
N ALA A 165 1.83 -8.92 -17.87
CA ALA A 165 2.15 -8.50 -19.24
C ALA A 165 2.02 -9.65 -20.25
N HIS A 166 2.54 -10.83 -19.90
CA HIS A 166 2.46 -12.01 -20.75
C HIS A 166 1.01 -12.48 -20.98
N VAL A 167 0.23 -12.58 -19.91
CA VAL A 167 -1.19 -13.01 -20.01
C VAL A 167 -2.02 -11.96 -20.75
N LEU A 168 -1.77 -10.66 -20.53
CA LEU A 168 -2.45 -9.59 -21.24
C LEU A 168 -2.17 -9.65 -22.76
N ALA A 169 -0.91 -9.84 -23.16
CA ALA A 169 -0.51 -9.91 -24.56
C ALA A 169 -1.06 -11.13 -25.31
N THR A 170 -1.41 -12.19 -24.60
CA THR A 170 -1.93 -13.46 -25.17
C THR A 170 -3.46 -13.57 -25.10
N SER A 171 -4.13 -12.58 -24.51
CA SER A 171 -5.59 -12.57 -24.35
C SER A 171 -6.28 -11.90 -25.56
N ILE A 172 -7.33 -12.53 -26.09
CA ILE A 172 -7.97 -12.14 -27.37
C ILE A 172 -8.83 -10.88 -27.24
N VAL A 173 -9.54 -10.71 -26.11
CA VAL A 173 -10.37 -9.54 -25.82
C VAL A 173 -10.18 -9.17 -24.36
N VAL A 174 -9.53 -8.03 -24.10
CA VAL A 174 -9.39 -7.48 -22.75
C VAL A 174 -9.90 -6.05 -22.76
N GLU A 175 -11.05 -5.85 -22.13
CA GLU A 175 -11.53 -4.52 -21.77
C GLU A 175 -10.47 -3.82 -20.93
N ASN A 176 -10.25 -2.53 -21.17
CA ASN A 176 -9.24 -1.72 -20.46
C ASN A 176 -7.77 -2.14 -20.68
N THR A 177 -7.44 -2.86 -21.77
CA THR A 177 -6.05 -3.24 -22.12
C THR A 177 -5.06 -2.07 -22.02
N HIS A 178 -5.45 -0.88 -22.49
CA HIS A 178 -4.59 0.30 -22.41
C HIS A 178 -4.29 0.69 -20.95
N GLN A 179 -5.29 0.67 -20.08
CA GLN A 179 -5.16 0.99 -18.66
C GLN A 179 -4.34 -0.06 -17.90
N ALA A 180 -4.46 -1.33 -18.28
CA ALA A 180 -3.64 -2.41 -17.74
C ALA A 180 -2.17 -2.25 -18.14
N ASN A 181 -1.90 -1.96 -19.42
CA ASN A 181 -0.53 -1.67 -19.90
C ASN A 181 0.09 -0.46 -19.20
N GLN A 182 -0.67 0.61 -18.95
CA GLN A 182 -0.18 1.76 -18.19
C GLN A 182 0.25 1.41 -16.76
N ARG A 183 -0.50 0.53 -16.07
CA ARG A 183 -0.15 0.05 -14.72
C ARG A 183 1.10 -0.81 -14.75
N ILE A 184 1.21 -1.73 -15.71
CA ILE A 184 2.42 -2.55 -15.92
C ILE A 184 3.66 -1.65 -16.13
N ALA A 185 3.54 -0.63 -16.99
CA ALA A 185 4.62 0.32 -17.23
C ALA A 185 4.96 1.17 -15.99
N THR A 186 3.96 1.51 -15.17
CA THR A 186 4.15 2.22 -13.90
C THR A 186 4.94 1.37 -12.92
N VAL A 187 4.59 0.09 -12.76
CA VAL A 187 5.32 -0.87 -11.91
C VAL A 187 6.77 -1.00 -12.39
N GLU A 188 6.98 -1.18 -13.69
CA GLU A 188 8.32 -1.29 -14.28
C GLU A 188 9.20 -0.06 -14.00
N ARG A 189 8.65 1.15 -14.18
CA ARG A 189 9.36 2.39 -13.87
C ARG A 189 9.74 2.45 -12.38
N ASN A 190 8.78 2.17 -11.49
CA ASN A 190 9.03 2.20 -10.05
C ASN A 190 10.13 1.20 -9.65
N LEU A 191 10.13 -0.02 -10.18
CA LEU A 191 11.16 -1.03 -9.91
C LEU A 191 12.54 -0.58 -10.39
N LYS A 192 12.63 0.00 -11.59
CA LYS A 192 13.88 0.55 -12.15
C LYS A 192 14.44 1.67 -11.28
N GLU A 193 13.59 2.61 -10.87
CA GLU A 193 14.00 3.73 -10.01
C GLU A 193 14.42 3.26 -8.62
N THR A 194 13.70 2.28 -8.05
CA THR A 194 14.03 1.68 -6.74
C THR A 194 15.43 1.07 -6.76
N LYS A 195 15.73 0.26 -7.80
CA LYS A 195 17.06 -0.35 -7.99
C LYS A 195 18.15 0.72 -8.11
N ALA A 196 17.93 1.75 -8.93
CA ALA A 196 18.87 2.83 -9.11
C ALA A 196 19.13 3.64 -7.83
N LEU A 197 18.13 3.82 -6.96
CA LEU A 197 18.30 4.45 -5.65
C LEU A 197 19.04 3.55 -4.67
N ALA A 198 18.71 2.25 -4.63
CA ALA A 198 19.37 1.27 -3.77
C ALA A 198 20.87 1.13 -4.10
N GLU A 199 21.23 1.15 -5.39
CA GLU A 199 22.63 1.14 -5.82
C GLU A 199 23.41 2.39 -5.36
N LYS A 200 22.79 3.58 -5.45
CA LYS A 200 23.41 4.85 -5.01
C LYS A 200 23.75 4.88 -3.52
N ILE A 201 22.98 4.17 -2.69
CA ILE A 201 23.20 4.07 -1.24
C ILE A 201 24.08 2.87 -0.86
N GLY A 202 24.66 2.16 -1.84
CA GLY A 202 25.57 1.04 -1.62
C GLY A 202 24.89 -0.29 -1.30
N LYS A 203 23.57 -0.39 -1.47
CA LYS A 203 22.83 -1.65 -1.34
C LYS A 203 22.91 -2.39 -2.68
N LYS A 204 23.49 -3.60 -2.68
CA LYS A 204 23.47 -4.47 -3.86
C LYS A 204 22.08 -5.07 -3.98
N VAL A 205 21.26 -4.56 -4.91
CA VAL A 205 20.05 -5.24 -5.38
C VAL A 205 20.45 -6.05 -6.59
N SER A 206 20.29 -7.38 -6.54
CA SER A 206 20.81 -8.26 -7.60
C SER A 206 20.14 -8.02 -8.96
N LEU A 207 20.97 -7.91 -9.99
CA LEU A 207 20.55 -7.90 -11.40
C LEU A 207 20.13 -9.31 -11.82
N PHE A 208 18.83 -9.58 -11.91
CA PHE A 208 18.35 -10.73 -12.65
C PHE A 208 18.24 -10.36 -14.13
N LYS A 209 19.23 -10.81 -14.91
CA LYS A 209 19.14 -10.91 -16.36
C LYS A 209 18.30 -12.15 -16.66
N PHE A 210 17.09 -11.98 -17.18
CA PHE A 210 16.44 -13.07 -17.89
C PHE A 210 16.92 -13.05 -19.34
N ALA A 211 17.44 -14.20 -19.77
CA ALA A 211 17.67 -14.55 -21.17
C ALA A 211 16.34 -14.95 -21.83
#